data_AF-A0A2A2L686-F1
#
_entry.id   AF-A0A2A2L686-F1
#
_cell.length_a   1.000
_cell.length_b   1.000
_cell.length_c   1.000
_cell.angle_alpha   90.00
_cell.angle_beta   90.00
_cell.angle_gamma   90.00
#
_symmetry.space_group_name_H-M   'P 1'
#
loop_
_entity.id
_entity.type
_entity.pdbx_description
1 polymer ?
#
loop_
_entity_poly.entity_id
_entity_poly.type
_entity_poly.pdbx_seq_one_letter_code
_entity_poly.pdbx_strand_id
1 'polypeptide(L)'
;MLSLLPTELLLSILRYLPFKDMEQLVWSNRRLMQIARCHFRLSFSKRKLIHAIDIQPCTVQKNILSLQVTWNLTKYCYHHLAIKSQIRDSRERRRFHKEDEKVFLLLQEYYRYCHLQLNNYIRFIDWKTFARLHGFDEEPIVEMHWLMGRINVQKLLLESMDRYQFWRMLEVIESARTVTQENSIQSYKLQFFECDRKRFQSSLFMKNEIKVFEIKASLLTPELLLVPQYMNAKWTLYDLPSSQFVLLSSLPTERIVVRGGSMSVRQFMQNLLLAAPVKRRWHFSNIRNEDDQLGWDSIGDLLRSNKLIHWTGALLNDMGVRFKVQTHDLSYYQTMHLEIIHNRPDLLELNIY
;
A
#
# COMPACT_ATOMS: atom_id res chain seq x y z
N MET A 1 35.83 18.32 -11.77
CA MET A 1 36.57 18.09 -10.51
C MET A 1 36.67 16.60 -10.14
N LEU A 2 35.57 15.85 -10.02
CA LEU A 2 35.63 14.41 -9.67
C LEU A 2 36.43 13.55 -10.67
N SER A 3 36.34 13.84 -11.97
CA SER A 3 37.06 13.11 -13.03
C SER A 3 38.59 13.19 -12.96
N LEU A 4 39.14 14.11 -12.15
CA LEU A 4 40.57 14.31 -11.95
C LEU A 4 41.09 13.58 -10.70
N LEU A 5 40.20 13.05 -9.87
CA LEU A 5 40.60 12.31 -8.67
C LEU A 5 41.25 10.95 -9.03
N PRO A 6 42.20 10.50 -8.20
CA PRO A 6 42.68 9.11 -8.20
C PRO A 6 41.52 8.11 -8.11
N THR A 7 41.71 6.94 -8.72
CA THR A 7 40.67 5.90 -8.80
C THR A 7 40.25 5.42 -7.40
N GLU A 8 41.19 5.38 -6.45
CA GLU A 8 40.99 4.94 -5.08
C GLU A 8 40.06 5.89 -4.30
N LEU A 9 40.21 7.20 -4.52
CA LEU A 9 39.33 8.22 -3.93
C LEU A 9 37.96 8.22 -4.61
N LEU A 10 37.90 7.96 -5.92
CA LEU A 10 36.63 7.78 -6.60
C LEU A 10 35.86 6.56 -6.11
N LEU A 11 36.56 5.43 -5.89
CA LEU A 11 35.97 4.22 -5.33
C LEU A 11 35.48 4.43 -3.90
N SER A 12 36.22 5.16 -3.07
CA SER A 12 35.77 5.47 -1.72
C SER A 12 34.51 6.34 -1.75
N ILE A 13 34.47 7.40 -2.57
CA ILE A 13 33.29 8.26 -2.75
C ILE A 13 32.08 7.45 -3.24
N LEU A 14 32.25 6.67 -4.31
CA LEU A 14 31.17 5.86 -4.89
C LEU A 14 30.60 4.87 -3.88
N ARG A 15 31.45 4.28 -3.02
CA ARG A 15 31.03 3.36 -1.95
C ARG A 15 30.09 3.99 -0.93
N TYR A 16 30.11 5.32 -0.79
CA TYR A 16 29.29 6.05 0.17
C TYR A 16 27.99 6.61 -0.42
N LEU A 17 27.80 6.51 -1.74
CA LEU A 17 26.63 7.04 -2.41
C LEU A 17 25.50 6.00 -2.47
N PRO A 18 24.24 6.41 -2.21
CA PRO A 18 23.06 5.61 -2.55
C PRO A 18 23.05 5.24 -4.05
N PHE A 19 22.37 4.16 -4.43
CA PHE A 19 22.26 3.76 -5.85
C PHE A 19 21.80 4.91 -6.76
N LYS A 20 20.85 5.73 -6.28
CA LYS A 20 20.36 6.93 -6.97
C LYS A 20 21.50 7.87 -7.39
N ASP A 21 22.33 8.24 -6.44
CA ASP A 21 23.38 9.25 -6.63
C ASP A 21 24.57 8.64 -7.34
N MET A 22 24.85 7.36 -7.08
CA MET A 22 25.86 6.59 -7.81
C MET A 22 25.51 6.52 -9.30
N GLU A 23 24.29 6.10 -9.68
CA GLU A 23 23.91 6.04 -11.10
C GLU A 23 24.03 7.42 -11.77
N GLN A 24 23.46 8.48 -11.18
CA GLN A 24 23.53 9.83 -11.75
C GLN A 24 24.97 10.32 -11.91
N LEU A 25 25.80 10.12 -10.88
CA LEU A 25 27.19 10.53 -10.91
C LEU A 25 27.98 9.76 -11.97
N VAL A 26 27.71 8.47 -12.10
CA VAL A 26 28.43 7.58 -13.00
C VAL A 26 28.06 7.87 -14.47
N TRP A 27 26.81 8.30 -14.74
CA TRP A 27 26.40 8.77 -16.07
C TRP A 27 26.99 10.14 -16.47
N SER A 28 27.48 10.92 -15.51
CA SER A 28 28.10 12.23 -15.80
C SER A 28 29.48 12.13 -16.46
N ASN A 29 30.17 10.97 -16.36
CA ASN A 29 31.52 10.81 -16.88
C ASN A 29 31.85 9.37 -17.28
N ARG A 30 32.39 9.18 -18.49
CA ARG A 30 32.76 7.85 -19.04
C ARG A 30 33.80 7.11 -18.18
N ARG A 31 34.77 7.80 -17.57
CA ARG A 31 35.76 7.22 -16.66
C ARG A 31 35.09 6.72 -15.37
N LEU A 32 34.15 7.49 -14.81
CA LEU A 32 33.37 7.07 -13.64
C LEU A 32 32.49 5.86 -13.98
N MET A 33 31.87 5.83 -15.16
CA MET A 33 31.15 4.66 -15.69
C MET A 33 32.01 3.40 -15.76
N GLN A 34 33.23 3.50 -16.29
CA GLN A 34 34.12 2.35 -16.37
C GLN A 34 34.55 1.86 -14.98
N ILE A 35 34.97 2.77 -14.09
CA ILE A 35 35.37 2.43 -12.71
C ILE A 35 34.20 1.78 -11.96
N ALA A 36 33.00 2.38 -12.04
CA ALA A 36 31.84 1.89 -11.34
C ALA A 36 31.37 0.54 -11.88
N ARG A 37 31.38 0.31 -13.20
CA ARG A 37 31.05 -1.00 -13.78
C ARG A 37 32.07 -2.07 -13.43
N CYS A 38 33.34 -1.72 -13.27
CA CYS A 38 34.38 -2.68 -12.89
C CYS A 38 34.29 -3.09 -11.41
N HIS A 39 34.07 -2.13 -10.50
CA HIS A 39 34.15 -2.35 -9.05
C HIS A 39 32.80 -2.51 -8.34
N PHE A 40 31.72 -2.04 -8.96
CA PHE A 40 30.36 -2.18 -8.46
C PHE A 40 29.52 -2.88 -9.55
N ARG A 41 29.88 -4.11 -9.94
CA ARG A 41 29.19 -4.83 -11.04
C ARG A 41 27.71 -5.03 -10.76
N LEU A 42 27.37 -5.36 -9.52
CA LEU A 42 25.99 -5.59 -9.11
C LEU A 42 25.16 -4.31 -9.20
N SER A 43 25.74 -3.16 -8.80
CA SER A 43 25.61 -1.78 -9.33
C SER A 43 24.77 -1.51 -10.57
N PHE A 44 25.08 -2.26 -11.61
CA PHE A 44 24.63 -2.02 -12.98
C PHE A 44 24.07 -3.29 -13.62
N SER A 45 23.83 -4.33 -12.81
CA SER A 45 23.22 -5.57 -13.29
C SER A 45 21.78 -5.30 -13.75
N LYS A 46 21.35 -6.03 -14.79
CA LYS A 46 20.00 -5.88 -15.36
C LYS A 46 18.96 -6.17 -14.28
N ARG A 47 18.01 -5.25 -14.11
CA ARG A 47 16.91 -5.42 -13.17
C ARG A 47 16.06 -6.63 -13.54
N LYS A 48 15.68 -7.42 -12.54
CA LYS A 48 14.81 -8.59 -12.72
C LYS A 48 13.35 -8.15 -12.62
N LEU A 49 12.50 -8.66 -13.51
CA LEU A 49 11.07 -8.43 -13.44
C LEU A 49 10.45 -9.41 -12.43
N ILE A 50 9.73 -8.88 -11.46
CA ILE A 50 9.00 -9.63 -10.43
C ILE A 50 7.52 -9.33 -10.58
N HIS A 51 6.68 -10.36 -10.50
CA HIS A 51 5.23 -10.20 -10.62
C HIS A 51 4.66 -9.46 -9.43
N ALA A 52 4.90 -9.98 -8.23
CA ALA A 52 4.36 -9.43 -7.00
C ALA A 52 5.37 -9.52 -5.86
N ILE A 53 5.36 -8.51 -4.99
CA ILE A 53 6.03 -8.54 -3.69
C ILE A 53 5.07 -8.02 -2.64
N ASP A 54 4.85 -8.84 -1.62
CA ASP A 54 4.11 -8.47 -0.42
C ASP A 54 5.11 -8.34 0.73
N ILE A 55 5.13 -7.17 1.38
CA ILE A 55 6.10 -6.83 2.42
C ILE A 55 5.35 -6.58 3.71
N GLN A 56 5.67 -7.34 4.76
CA GLN A 56 5.11 -7.15 6.08
C GLN A 56 6.19 -7.25 7.18
N PRO A 57 6.03 -6.56 8.31
CA PRO A 57 6.98 -6.68 9.42
C PRO A 57 6.90 -8.05 10.08
N CYS A 58 8.05 -8.61 10.47
CA CYS A 58 8.10 -9.83 11.27
C CYS A 58 7.62 -9.53 12.70
N THR A 59 6.70 -10.34 13.22
CA THR A 59 6.11 -10.16 14.56
C THR A 59 7.13 -10.34 15.68
N VAL A 60 8.14 -11.20 15.48
CA VAL A 60 9.12 -11.57 16.50
C VAL A 60 10.30 -10.60 16.53
N GLN A 61 10.70 -10.03 15.39
CA GLN A 61 11.89 -9.20 15.26
C GLN A 61 11.57 -7.89 14.54
N LYS A 62 11.54 -6.78 15.29
CA LYS A 62 11.06 -5.46 14.82
C LYS A 62 11.78 -4.90 13.58
N ASN A 63 13.02 -5.32 13.33
CA ASN A 63 13.83 -4.85 12.21
C ASN A 63 13.85 -5.80 11.00
N ILE A 64 13.19 -6.96 11.12
CA ILE A 64 13.06 -7.92 10.03
C ILE A 64 11.70 -7.78 9.37
N LEU A 65 11.71 -7.84 8.05
CA LEU A 65 10.56 -7.86 7.17
C LEU A 65 10.43 -9.27 6.59
N SER A 66 9.21 -9.80 6.56
CA SER A 66 8.87 -11.00 5.82
C SER A 66 8.37 -10.59 4.44
N LEU A 67 8.95 -11.17 3.39
CA LEU A 67 8.59 -10.88 2.01
C LEU A 67 8.03 -12.14 1.37
N GLN A 68 6.86 -12.02 0.76
CA GLN A 68 6.35 -13.02 -0.18
C GLN A 68 6.62 -12.49 -1.59
N VAL A 69 7.46 -13.21 -2.33
CA VAL A 69 7.93 -12.80 -3.65
C VAL A 69 7.39 -13.77 -4.68
N THR A 70 6.68 -13.24 -5.68
CA THR A 70 6.19 -14.02 -6.82
C THR A 70 7.05 -13.72 -8.04
N TRP A 71 7.97 -14.63 -8.34
CA TRP A 71 8.88 -14.53 -9.47
C TRP A 71 8.23 -14.97 -10.78
N ASN A 72 8.49 -14.17 -11.82
CA ASN A 72 8.24 -14.58 -13.20
C ASN A 72 9.39 -15.49 -13.65
N LEU A 73 9.14 -16.80 -13.72
CA LEU A 73 10.10 -17.74 -14.31
C LEU A 73 9.92 -17.78 -15.83
N THR A 74 8.67 -17.78 -16.31
CA THR A 74 8.32 -17.62 -17.73
C THR A 74 7.08 -16.73 -17.86
N LYS A 75 6.55 -16.54 -19.08
CA LYS A 75 5.32 -15.76 -19.31
C LYS A 75 4.09 -16.35 -18.60
N TYR A 76 4.08 -17.66 -18.33
CA TYR A 76 2.92 -18.38 -17.79
C TYR A 76 3.24 -19.17 -16.51
N CYS A 77 4.48 -19.10 -16.00
CA CYS A 77 4.89 -19.82 -14.81
C CYS A 77 5.46 -18.87 -13.77
N TYR A 78 4.85 -18.93 -12.59
CA TYR A 78 5.23 -18.15 -11.42
C TYR A 78 5.84 -19.07 -10.35
N HIS A 79 6.84 -18.57 -9.64
CA HIS A 79 7.38 -19.22 -8.46
C HIS A 79 7.18 -18.34 -7.23
N HIS A 80 6.54 -18.89 -6.22
CA HIS A 80 6.32 -18.20 -4.95
C HIS A 80 7.44 -18.54 -3.98
N LEU A 81 8.04 -17.50 -3.41
CA LEU A 81 9.18 -17.59 -2.52
C LEU A 81 8.94 -16.69 -1.30
N ALA A 82 9.08 -17.26 -0.11
CA ALA A 82 9.19 -16.49 1.12
C ALA A 82 10.68 -16.20 1.43
N ILE A 83 11.03 -14.94 1.67
CA ILE A 83 12.36 -14.54 2.17
C ILE A 83 12.24 -13.59 3.35
N LYS A 84 13.25 -13.62 4.21
CA LYS A 84 13.45 -12.57 5.23
C LYS A 84 14.32 -11.47 4.68
N SER A 85 13.97 -10.23 5.03
CA SER A 85 14.73 -9.05 4.69
C SER A 85 14.91 -8.14 5.89
N GLN A 86 15.88 -7.24 5.82
CA GLN A 86 16.09 -6.20 6.81
C GLN A 86 16.43 -4.88 6.14
N ILE A 87 16.05 -3.78 6.77
CA ILE A 87 16.48 -2.44 6.38
C ILE A 87 17.67 -2.09 7.27
N ARG A 88 18.84 -1.90 6.67
CA ARG A 88 20.06 -1.45 7.39
C ARG A 88 20.22 0.06 7.29
N ASP A 89 20.73 0.67 8.36
CA ASP A 89 21.14 2.07 8.30
C ASP A 89 22.44 2.27 7.49
N SER A 90 22.90 3.51 7.33
CA SER A 90 24.12 3.81 6.57
C SER A 90 25.41 3.23 7.17
N ARG A 91 25.48 3.06 8.50
CA ARG A 91 26.64 2.48 9.19
C ARG A 91 26.63 0.96 9.07
N GLU A 92 25.48 0.35 9.29
CA GLU A 92 25.25 -1.09 9.15
C GLU A 92 25.51 -1.56 7.71
N ARG A 93 25.01 -0.83 6.70
CA ARG A 93 25.29 -1.17 5.29
C ARG A 93 26.78 -1.20 4.96
N ARG A 94 27.60 -0.36 5.61
CA ARG A 94 29.06 -0.39 5.44
C ARG A 94 29.68 -1.59 6.12
N ARG A 95 29.26 -1.87 7.36
CA ARG A 95 29.78 -2.98 8.17
C ARG A 95 29.48 -4.34 7.52
N PHE A 96 28.27 -4.51 7.00
CA PHE A 96 27.78 -5.79 6.47
C PHE A 96 27.81 -5.91 4.95
N HIS A 97 28.38 -4.93 4.23
CA HIS A 97 28.38 -4.88 2.76
C HIS A 97 28.80 -6.21 2.10
N LYS A 98 29.91 -6.82 2.54
CA LYS A 98 30.42 -8.07 1.94
C LYS A 98 29.49 -9.25 2.16
N GLU A 99 28.85 -9.29 3.33
CA GLU A 99 27.89 -10.35 3.68
C GLU A 99 26.60 -10.17 2.90
N ASP A 100 26.05 -8.95 2.88
CA ASP A 100 24.83 -8.62 2.13
C ASP A 100 25.03 -8.88 0.62
N GLU A 101 26.21 -8.57 0.08
CA GLU A 101 26.59 -8.89 -1.30
C GLU A 101 26.62 -10.41 -1.57
N LYS A 102 27.23 -11.19 -0.67
CA LYS A 102 27.26 -12.66 -0.77
C LYS A 102 25.85 -13.26 -0.75
N VAL A 103 25.00 -12.80 0.17
CA VAL A 103 23.61 -13.25 0.28
C VAL A 103 22.81 -12.89 -0.97
N PHE A 104 22.98 -11.67 -1.49
CA PHE A 104 22.27 -11.23 -2.68
C PHE A 104 22.69 -12.02 -3.93
N LEU A 105 23.98 -12.32 -4.09
CA LEU A 105 24.48 -13.20 -5.15
C LEU A 105 23.86 -14.60 -5.07
N LEU A 106 23.78 -15.17 -3.87
CA LEU A 106 23.12 -16.46 -3.65
C LEU A 106 21.64 -16.42 -4.04
N LEU A 107 20.93 -15.32 -3.75
CA LEU A 107 19.53 -15.16 -4.18
C LEU A 107 19.40 -15.13 -5.71
N GLN A 108 20.34 -14.49 -6.39
CA GLN A 108 20.39 -14.49 -7.86
C GLN A 108 20.72 -15.88 -8.44
N GLU A 109 21.50 -16.69 -7.74
CA GLU A 109 21.77 -18.08 -8.10
C GLU A 109 20.55 -18.97 -7.87
N TYR A 110 19.83 -18.79 -6.76
CA TYR A 110 18.59 -19.49 -6.50
C TYR A 110 17.53 -19.19 -7.57
N TYR A 111 17.38 -17.91 -7.97
CA TYR A 111 16.53 -17.55 -9.11
C TYR A 111 16.90 -18.31 -10.40
N ARG A 112 18.20 -18.40 -10.70
CA ARG A 112 18.70 -19.15 -11.87
C ARG A 112 18.44 -20.65 -11.74
N TYR A 113 18.65 -21.21 -10.56
CA TYR A 113 18.34 -22.60 -10.24
C TYR A 113 16.86 -22.90 -10.49
N CYS A 114 15.93 -22.07 -9.99
CA CYS A 114 14.51 -22.24 -10.23
C CYS A 114 14.18 -22.22 -11.73
N HIS A 115 14.82 -21.36 -12.52
CA HIS A 115 14.60 -21.35 -13.97
C HIS A 115 15.09 -22.64 -14.64
N LEU A 116 16.24 -23.18 -14.23
CA LEU A 116 16.78 -24.43 -14.76
C LEU A 116 15.94 -25.65 -14.35
N GLN A 117 15.50 -25.73 -13.10
CA GLN A 117 14.66 -26.86 -12.64
C GLN A 117 13.30 -26.88 -13.31
N LEU A 118 12.73 -25.71 -13.62
CA LEU A 118 11.48 -25.61 -14.39
C LEU A 118 11.63 -26.27 -15.76
N ASN A 119 12.75 -26.03 -16.46
CA ASN A 119 13.01 -26.63 -17.76
C ASN A 119 13.22 -28.15 -17.68
N ASN A 120 13.66 -28.66 -16.52
CA ASN A 120 13.94 -30.07 -16.29
C ASN A 120 12.78 -30.83 -15.61
N TYR A 121 11.64 -30.17 -15.34
CA TYR A 121 10.48 -30.75 -14.61
C TYR A 121 10.82 -31.34 -13.24
N ILE A 122 11.82 -30.80 -12.55
CA ILE A 122 12.25 -31.27 -11.23
C ILE A 122 11.62 -30.39 -10.14
N ARG A 123 11.28 -31.01 -9.01
CA ARG A 123 10.76 -30.30 -7.84
C ARG A 123 11.80 -29.32 -7.28
N PHE A 124 11.39 -28.07 -7.07
CA PHE A 124 12.23 -27.05 -6.44
C PHE A 124 12.53 -27.41 -4.99
N ILE A 125 13.78 -27.27 -4.56
CA ILE A 125 14.09 -27.11 -3.14
C ILE A 125 13.75 -25.68 -2.70
N ASP A 126 13.37 -25.49 -1.45
CA ASP A 126 13.11 -24.15 -0.92
C ASP A 126 14.39 -23.33 -0.70
N TRP A 127 14.24 -22.02 -0.52
CA TRP A 127 15.34 -21.07 -0.32
C TRP A 127 16.24 -21.43 0.86
N LYS A 128 15.66 -21.84 1.99
CA LYS A 128 16.40 -22.21 3.19
C LYS A 128 17.29 -23.42 2.94
N THR A 129 16.76 -24.43 2.25
CA THR A 129 17.48 -25.64 1.88
C THR A 129 18.57 -25.33 0.86
N PHE A 130 18.27 -24.51 -0.15
CA PHE A 130 19.26 -24.06 -1.12
C PHE A 130 20.42 -23.31 -0.44
N ALA A 131 20.11 -22.40 0.49
CA ALA A 131 21.12 -21.64 1.21
C ALA A 131 22.04 -22.54 2.06
N ARG A 132 21.48 -23.55 2.74
CA ARG A 132 22.24 -24.53 3.51
C ARG A 132 23.22 -25.33 2.66
N LEU A 133 22.80 -25.75 1.46
CA LEU A 133 23.69 -26.43 0.52
C LEU A 133 24.87 -25.54 0.05
N HIS A 134 24.74 -24.22 0.17
CA HIS A 134 25.78 -23.25 -0.15
C HIS A 134 26.51 -22.72 1.11
N GLY A 135 26.42 -23.46 2.22
CA GLY A 135 27.21 -23.21 3.44
C GLY A 135 26.67 -22.10 4.33
N PHE A 136 25.36 -21.86 4.33
CA PHE A 136 24.69 -20.99 5.31
C PHE A 136 24.00 -21.84 6.38
N ASP A 137 24.37 -21.66 7.66
CA ASP A 137 23.79 -22.42 8.77
C ASP A 137 22.31 -22.07 9.00
N GLU A 138 22.00 -20.79 8.89
CA GLU A 138 20.66 -20.22 9.02
C GLU A 138 20.13 -19.70 7.67
N GLU A 139 18.82 -19.44 7.63
CA GLU A 139 18.21 -18.79 6.48
C GLU A 139 18.77 -17.37 6.33
N PRO A 140 19.46 -17.05 5.22
CA PRO A 140 20.11 -15.76 5.09
C PRO A 140 19.10 -14.63 4.90
N ILE A 141 19.36 -13.50 5.57
CA ILE A 141 18.51 -12.31 5.53
C ILE A 141 19.00 -11.39 4.41
N VAL A 142 18.11 -11.07 3.46
CA VAL A 142 18.42 -10.24 2.30
C VAL A 142 18.32 -8.77 2.67
N GLU A 143 19.35 -7.97 2.41
CA GLU A 143 19.28 -6.53 2.64
C GLU A 143 18.33 -5.85 1.63
N MET A 144 17.40 -5.03 2.14
CA MET A 144 16.30 -4.49 1.35
C MET A 144 16.76 -3.51 0.26
N HIS A 145 17.73 -2.64 0.53
CA HIS A 145 18.23 -1.68 -0.46
C HIS A 145 18.85 -2.40 -1.68
N TRP A 146 19.57 -3.51 -1.46
CA TRP A 146 20.08 -4.38 -2.53
C TRP A 146 18.96 -5.01 -3.36
N LEU A 147 17.96 -5.59 -2.69
CA LEU A 147 16.83 -6.24 -3.37
C LEU A 147 16.05 -5.23 -4.21
N MET A 148 15.60 -4.15 -3.59
CA MET A 148 14.73 -3.14 -4.17
C MET A 148 15.39 -2.37 -5.34
N GLY A 149 16.73 -2.23 -5.32
CA GLY A 149 17.47 -1.57 -6.40
C GLY A 149 17.68 -2.43 -7.64
N ARG A 150 17.36 -3.73 -7.58
CA ARG A 150 17.68 -4.71 -8.62
C ARG A 150 16.45 -5.35 -9.24
N ILE A 151 15.28 -4.82 -8.93
CA ILE A 151 14.01 -5.40 -9.35
C ILE A 151 13.09 -4.33 -9.93
N ASN A 152 12.26 -4.78 -10.87
CA ASN A 152 11.08 -4.06 -11.31
C ASN A 152 9.88 -4.89 -10.87
N VAL A 153 8.97 -4.29 -10.10
CA VAL A 153 7.85 -5.01 -9.47
C VAL A 153 6.56 -4.63 -10.18
N GLN A 154 5.79 -5.59 -10.66
CA GLN A 154 4.49 -5.27 -11.27
C GLN A 154 3.49 -4.91 -10.17
N LYS A 155 3.41 -5.69 -9.09
CA LYS A 155 2.50 -5.44 -7.95
C LYS A 155 3.26 -5.37 -6.64
N LEU A 156 3.23 -4.22 -5.98
CA LEU A 156 3.84 -4.03 -4.66
C LEU A 156 2.74 -3.82 -3.62
N LEU A 157 2.81 -4.60 -2.55
CA LEU A 157 1.88 -4.54 -1.44
C LEU A 157 2.63 -4.32 -0.12
N LEU A 158 2.29 -3.25 0.59
CA LEU A 158 2.83 -2.91 1.91
C LEU A 158 1.79 -3.25 2.98
N GLU A 159 2.09 -4.25 3.80
CA GLU A 159 1.14 -4.88 4.71
C GLU A 159 1.52 -4.74 6.19
N SER A 160 0.50 -4.59 7.03
CA SER A 160 0.60 -4.66 8.49
C SER A 160 1.68 -3.76 9.12
N MET A 161 2.06 -2.68 8.44
CA MET A 161 3.09 -1.75 8.89
C MET A 161 2.52 -0.71 9.85
N ASP A 162 3.28 -0.36 10.88
CA ASP A 162 3.05 0.89 11.59
C ASP A 162 3.58 2.10 10.79
N ARG A 163 3.31 3.31 11.29
CA ARG A 163 3.75 4.56 10.66
C ARG A 163 5.27 4.64 10.45
N TYR A 164 6.06 4.21 11.42
CA TYR A 164 7.52 4.29 11.33
C TYR A 164 8.07 3.33 10.29
N GLN A 165 7.60 2.08 10.32
CA GLN A 165 7.96 1.03 9.37
C GLN A 165 7.58 1.41 7.94
N PHE A 166 6.37 1.93 7.75
CA PHE A 166 5.88 2.39 6.45
C PHE A 166 6.81 3.44 5.83
N TRP A 167 7.09 4.53 6.56
CA TRP A 167 7.95 5.59 6.03
C TRP A 167 9.38 5.12 5.78
N ARG A 168 9.93 4.29 6.67
CA ARG A 168 11.27 3.71 6.50
C ARG A 168 11.33 2.82 5.24
N MET A 169 10.27 2.07 4.95
CA MET A 169 10.19 1.25 3.74
C MET A 169 10.11 2.13 2.47
N LEU A 170 9.31 3.20 2.50
CA LEU A 170 9.25 4.15 1.38
C LEU A 170 10.59 4.82 1.10
N GLU A 171 11.33 5.20 2.13
CA GLU A 171 12.70 5.73 1.98
C GLU A 171 13.62 4.74 1.25
N VAL A 172 13.48 3.43 1.51
CA VAL A 172 14.25 2.39 0.80
C VAL A 172 13.81 2.26 -0.65
N ILE A 173 12.51 2.15 -0.92
CA ILE A 173 11.95 2.07 -2.29
C ILE A 173 12.45 3.24 -3.14
N GLU A 174 12.36 4.46 -2.60
CA GLU A 174 12.73 5.68 -3.32
C GLU A 174 14.24 5.82 -3.50
N SER A 175 15.03 5.55 -2.45
CA SER A 175 16.50 5.63 -2.53
C SER A 175 17.10 4.55 -3.44
N ALA A 176 16.46 3.39 -3.53
CA ALA A 176 16.84 2.31 -4.42
C ALA A 176 16.34 2.50 -5.87
N ARG A 177 15.48 3.49 -6.12
CA ARG A 177 14.81 3.72 -7.41
C ARG A 177 14.07 2.49 -7.92
N THR A 178 13.38 1.79 -7.04
CA THR A 178 12.53 0.67 -7.47
C THR A 178 11.49 1.17 -8.45
N VAL A 179 11.31 0.43 -9.54
CA VAL A 179 10.21 0.68 -10.47
C VAL A 179 9.06 -0.23 -10.08
N THR A 180 7.92 0.38 -9.74
CA THR A 180 6.68 -0.32 -9.43
C THR A 180 5.58 0.11 -10.40
N GLN A 181 4.67 -0.82 -10.78
CA GLN A 181 3.55 -0.50 -11.67
C GLN A 181 2.24 -0.30 -10.90
N GLU A 182 1.90 -1.25 -10.02
CA GLU A 182 0.72 -1.21 -9.17
C GLU A 182 1.15 -1.23 -7.71
N ASN A 183 0.68 -0.23 -6.94
CA ASN A 183 0.99 -0.08 -5.51
C ASN A 183 -0.27 -0.23 -4.67
N SER A 184 -0.16 -0.96 -3.57
CA SER A 184 -1.24 -1.16 -2.60
C SER A 184 -0.70 -1.05 -1.17
N ILE A 185 -1.52 -0.47 -0.28
CA ILE A 185 -1.21 -0.30 1.14
C ILE A 185 -2.32 -0.96 1.93
N GLN A 186 -1.99 -1.97 2.73
CA GLN A 186 -2.94 -2.71 3.57
C GLN A 186 -2.44 -2.85 5.01
N SER A 187 -2.66 -1.81 5.80
CA SER A 187 -2.13 -1.72 7.16
C SER A 187 -3.14 -1.08 8.10
N TYR A 188 -3.94 -1.90 8.80
CA TYR A 188 -4.88 -1.41 9.82
C TYR A 188 -4.21 -0.64 10.98
N LYS A 189 -2.91 -0.86 11.21
CA LYS A 189 -2.10 -0.14 12.21
C LYS A 189 -1.58 1.21 11.71
N LEU A 190 -1.68 1.47 10.41
CA LEU A 190 -1.12 2.67 9.80
C LEU A 190 -2.09 3.83 9.99
N GLN A 191 -1.68 4.80 10.81
CA GLN A 191 -2.37 6.06 11.00
C GLN A 191 -1.41 7.20 10.69
N PHE A 192 -1.86 8.15 9.87
CA PHE A 192 -1.08 9.34 9.53
C PHE A 192 -1.41 10.50 10.47
N PHE A 193 -0.50 11.45 10.58
CA PHE A 193 -0.67 12.67 11.37
C PHE A 193 -0.35 13.90 10.53
N GLU A 194 -0.76 15.08 10.98
CA GLU A 194 -0.47 16.38 10.32
C GLU A 194 0.99 16.54 9.87
N CYS A 195 1.95 16.08 10.68
CA CYS A 195 3.38 16.15 10.34
C CYS A 195 3.79 15.31 9.12
N ASP A 196 2.96 14.36 8.68
CA ASP A 196 3.19 13.55 7.47
C ASP A 196 2.82 14.30 6.18
N ARG A 197 2.07 15.40 6.26
CA ARG A 197 1.59 16.16 5.09
C ARG A 197 2.71 16.50 4.11
N LYS A 198 3.85 16.99 4.62
CA LYS A 198 5.04 17.28 3.80
C LYS A 198 5.61 16.03 3.13
N ARG A 199 5.58 14.88 3.81
CA ARG A 199 6.09 13.60 3.29
C ARG A 199 5.25 13.08 2.14
N PHE A 200 3.91 13.20 2.22
CA PHE A 200 3.01 12.90 1.11
C PHE A 200 3.33 13.76 -0.13
N GLN A 201 3.58 15.06 0.07
CA GLN A 201 3.89 15.98 -1.01
C GLN A 201 5.29 15.77 -1.61
N SER A 202 6.27 15.27 -0.84
CA SER A 202 7.63 15.05 -1.30
C SER A 202 7.86 13.66 -1.89
N SER A 203 7.17 12.64 -1.36
CA SER A 203 7.36 11.23 -1.74
C SER A 203 6.99 11.00 -3.20
N LEU A 204 7.91 10.40 -3.95
CA LEU A 204 7.66 9.95 -5.33
C LEU A 204 6.70 8.75 -5.34
N PHE A 205 6.81 7.87 -4.35
CA PHE A 205 5.90 6.73 -4.21
C PHE A 205 4.45 7.19 -4.04
N MET A 206 4.21 8.15 -3.14
CA MET A 206 2.87 8.70 -2.91
C MET A 206 2.38 9.60 -4.07
N LYS A 207 3.24 10.05 -4.98
CA LYS A 207 2.81 10.77 -6.19
C LYS A 207 2.27 9.84 -7.27
N ASN A 208 2.60 8.55 -7.20
CA ASN A 208 2.08 7.56 -8.13
C ASN A 208 0.68 7.11 -7.71
N GLU A 209 -0.04 6.49 -8.65
CA GLU A 209 -1.34 5.89 -8.36
C GLU A 209 -1.17 4.75 -7.33
N ILE A 210 -2.07 4.72 -6.35
CA ILE A 210 -2.20 3.64 -5.37
C ILE A 210 -3.58 3.04 -5.55
N LYS A 211 -3.64 1.72 -5.81
CA LYS A 211 -4.88 1.01 -6.15
C LYS A 211 -5.73 0.69 -4.93
N VAL A 212 -5.09 0.45 -3.79
CA VAL A 212 -5.76 0.07 -2.55
C VAL A 212 -5.15 0.84 -1.39
N PHE A 213 -6.01 1.47 -0.59
CA PHE A 213 -5.70 2.01 0.71
C PHE A 213 -6.53 1.28 1.75
N GLU A 214 -5.86 0.62 2.68
CA GLU A 214 -6.48 0.09 3.89
C GLU A 214 -5.68 0.60 5.09
N ILE A 215 -6.22 1.60 5.78
CA ILE A 215 -5.53 2.39 6.81
C ILE A 215 -6.48 2.78 7.95
N LYS A 216 -5.92 3.17 9.09
CA LYS A 216 -6.68 3.83 10.15
C LYS A 216 -6.98 5.28 9.77
N ALA A 217 -8.21 5.71 10.01
CA ALA A 217 -8.63 7.08 9.75
C ALA A 217 -7.80 8.08 10.57
N SER A 218 -7.54 9.24 9.95
CA SER A 218 -6.73 10.30 10.52
C SER A 218 -7.26 11.65 10.07
N LEU A 219 -6.77 12.75 10.67
CA LEU A 219 -7.13 14.10 10.23
C LEU A 219 -6.81 14.38 8.75
N LEU A 220 -5.85 13.65 8.17
CA LEU A 220 -5.49 13.77 6.75
C LEU A 220 -6.39 12.95 5.82
N THR A 221 -7.22 12.04 6.34
CA THR A 221 -8.02 11.12 5.52
C THR A 221 -8.94 11.84 4.52
N PRO A 222 -9.69 12.89 4.89
CA PRO A 222 -10.52 13.63 3.93
C PRO A 222 -9.69 14.24 2.79
N GLU A 223 -8.51 14.79 3.11
CA GLU A 223 -7.63 15.38 2.11
C GLU A 223 -7.08 14.33 1.14
N LEU A 224 -6.69 13.17 1.66
CA LEU A 224 -6.18 12.06 0.84
C LEU A 224 -7.26 11.53 -0.11
N LEU A 225 -8.51 11.46 0.31
CA LEU A 225 -9.63 11.03 -0.54
C LEU A 225 -9.91 12.00 -1.70
N LEU A 226 -9.54 13.27 -1.55
CA LEU A 226 -9.68 14.31 -2.58
C LEU A 226 -8.51 14.36 -3.57
N VAL A 227 -7.41 13.66 -3.29
CA VAL A 227 -6.24 13.67 -4.19
C VAL A 227 -6.64 13.00 -5.53
N PRO A 228 -6.49 13.70 -6.67
CA PRO A 228 -6.93 13.20 -7.98
C PRO A 228 -6.36 11.82 -8.34
N GLN A 229 -5.08 11.56 -8.01
CA GLN A 229 -4.44 10.29 -8.31
C GLN A 229 -4.99 9.09 -7.51
N TYR A 230 -5.84 9.31 -6.51
CA TYR A 230 -6.43 8.25 -5.68
C TYR A 230 -7.96 8.12 -5.84
N MET A 231 -8.58 8.86 -6.76
CA MET A 231 -10.04 8.84 -6.94
C MET A 231 -10.60 7.44 -7.24
N ASN A 232 -9.83 6.62 -7.97
CA ASN A 232 -10.20 5.25 -8.33
C ASN A 232 -9.69 4.19 -7.35
N ALA A 233 -9.02 4.59 -6.27
CA ALA A 233 -8.50 3.67 -5.28
C ALA A 233 -9.65 3.02 -4.50
N LYS A 234 -9.46 1.77 -4.07
CA LYS A 234 -10.35 1.12 -3.11
C LYS A 234 -9.93 1.52 -1.71
N TRP A 235 -10.80 2.20 -0.98
CA TRP A 235 -10.53 2.66 0.37
C TRP A 235 -11.16 1.73 1.40
N THR A 236 -10.39 1.35 2.42
CA THR A 236 -10.86 0.73 3.66
C THR A 236 -10.33 1.55 4.82
N LEU A 237 -11.22 2.16 5.58
CA LEU A 237 -10.90 3.06 6.68
C LEU A 237 -11.31 2.42 8.00
N TYR A 238 -10.39 2.37 8.96
CA TYR A 238 -10.67 1.90 10.32
C TYR A 238 -10.90 3.07 11.28
N ASP A 239 -11.84 2.90 12.21
CA ASP A 239 -12.10 3.82 13.33
C ASP A 239 -12.38 5.28 12.88
N LEU A 240 -13.27 5.46 11.90
CA LEU A 240 -13.59 6.80 11.38
C LEU A 240 -14.41 7.61 12.41
N PRO A 241 -13.96 8.82 12.82
CA PRO A 241 -14.71 9.64 13.78
C PRO A 241 -15.89 10.34 13.11
N SER A 242 -16.92 10.66 13.90
CA SER A 242 -18.17 11.30 13.46
C SER A 242 -17.92 12.60 12.67
N SER A 243 -16.97 13.42 13.12
CA SER A 243 -16.59 14.67 12.43
C SER A 243 -16.09 14.48 10.99
N GLN A 244 -15.54 13.31 10.65
CA GLN A 244 -15.06 13.00 9.30
C GLN A 244 -16.11 12.26 8.46
N PHE A 245 -17.03 11.52 9.07
CA PHE A 245 -18.14 10.88 8.37
C PHE A 245 -18.98 11.89 7.59
N VAL A 246 -19.25 13.04 8.20
CA VAL A 246 -19.99 14.16 7.62
C VAL A 246 -19.37 14.65 6.31
N LEU A 247 -18.05 14.53 6.16
CA LEU A 247 -17.34 14.95 4.96
C LEU A 247 -17.44 13.92 3.84
N LEU A 248 -17.59 12.63 4.16
CA LEU A 248 -17.62 11.55 3.17
C LEU A 248 -18.72 11.76 2.12
N SER A 249 -19.90 12.22 2.52
CA SER A 249 -21.05 12.44 1.64
C SER A 249 -20.72 13.31 0.42
N SER A 250 -19.83 14.29 0.60
CA SER A 250 -19.39 15.24 -0.44
C SER A 250 -18.30 14.71 -1.37
N LEU A 251 -17.71 13.55 -1.06
CA LEU A 251 -16.56 13.04 -1.80
C LEU A 251 -16.96 12.33 -3.09
N PRO A 252 -16.14 12.45 -4.16
CA PRO A 252 -16.39 11.80 -5.45
C PRO A 252 -15.97 10.31 -5.49
N THR A 253 -15.52 9.74 -4.36
CA THR A 253 -14.95 8.38 -4.31
C THR A 253 -16.01 7.30 -4.54
N GLU A 254 -15.80 6.43 -5.55
CA GLU A 254 -16.76 5.36 -5.87
C GLU A 254 -16.82 4.30 -4.75
N ARG A 255 -15.68 3.90 -4.18
CA ARG A 255 -15.59 2.70 -3.31
C ARG A 255 -14.92 3.00 -1.98
N ILE A 256 -15.72 2.97 -0.92
CA ILE A 256 -15.27 3.17 0.45
C ILE A 256 -15.85 2.06 1.32
N VAL A 257 -14.99 1.42 2.10
CA VAL A 257 -15.36 0.56 3.20
C VAL A 257 -14.95 1.25 4.49
N VAL A 258 -15.84 1.34 5.47
CA VAL A 258 -15.51 1.81 6.82
C VAL A 258 -15.75 0.68 7.82
N ARG A 259 -14.75 0.42 8.66
CA ARG A 259 -14.78 -0.64 9.68
C ARG A 259 -14.55 -0.02 11.05
N GLY A 260 -15.61 0.09 11.83
CA GLY A 260 -15.57 0.76 13.11
C GLY A 260 -15.60 2.28 12.99
N GLY A 261 -16.14 2.93 14.01
CA GLY A 261 -16.28 4.38 14.07
C GLY A 261 -17.57 4.80 14.76
N SER A 262 -17.87 6.08 14.62
CA SER A 262 -19.07 6.71 15.18
C SER A 262 -19.63 7.71 14.17
N MET A 263 -20.95 7.84 14.09
CA MET A 263 -21.58 8.81 13.20
C MET A 263 -22.95 9.24 13.75
N SER A 264 -23.36 10.48 13.45
CA SER A 264 -24.77 10.84 13.39
C SER A 264 -25.34 10.37 12.05
N VAL A 265 -26.23 9.36 12.07
CA VAL A 265 -26.90 8.86 10.86
C VAL A 265 -27.72 9.97 10.23
N ARG A 266 -28.46 10.73 11.05
CA ARG A 266 -29.28 11.85 10.62
C ARG A 266 -28.47 12.90 9.87
N GLN A 267 -27.36 13.37 10.46
CA GLN A 267 -26.53 14.40 9.84
C GLN A 267 -25.85 13.91 8.56
N PHE A 268 -25.32 12.68 8.59
CA PHE A 268 -24.70 12.08 7.41
C PHE A 268 -25.70 11.97 6.25
N MET A 269 -26.92 11.50 6.53
CA MET A 269 -27.95 11.33 5.52
C MET A 269 -28.47 12.66 4.97
N GLN A 270 -28.62 13.69 5.83
CA GLN A 270 -28.94 15.05 5.38
C GLN A 270 -27.92 15.52 4.34
N ASN A 271 -26.62 15.38 4.65
CA ASN A 271 -25.58 15.81 3.74
C ASN A 271 -25.49 14.95 2.48
N LEU A 272 -25.74 13.64 2.59
CA LEU A 272 -25.71 12.73 1.45
C LEU A 272 -26.82 13.04 0.44
N LEU A 273 -28.01 13.38 0.92
CA LEU A 273 -29.15 13.74 0.06
C LEU A 273 -28.97 15.09 -0.63
N LEU A 274 -28.17 15.99 -0.04
CA LEU A 274 -27.80 17.28 -0.63
C LEU A 274 -26.55 17.19 -1.52
N ALA A 275 -25.80 16.08 -1.46
CA ALA A 275 -24.57 15.93 -2.21
C ALA A 275 -24.85 15.65 -3.69
N ALA A 276 -23.89 16.01 -4.55
CA ALA A 276 -23.99 15.74 -5.98
C ALA A 276 -24.18 14.22 -6.27
N PRO A 277 -24.95 13.88 -7.32
CA PRO A 277 -25.15 12.50 -7.74
C PRO A 277 -23.82 11.91 -8.22
N VAL A 278 -23.32 10.92 -7.48
CA VAL A 278 -22.11 10.16 -7.79
C VAL A 278 -22.44 8.69 -7.58
N LYS A 279 -21.94 7.84 -8.48
CA LYS A 279 -22.03 6.39 -8.34
C LYS A 279 -21.19 5.98 -7.13
N ARG A 280 -21.85 5.47 -6.09
CA ARG A 280 -21.21 5.08 -4.82
C ARG A 280 -21.45 3.59 -4.59
N ARG A 281 -20.46 2.93 -4.02
CA ARG A 281 -20.50 1.55 -3.51
C ARG A 281 -19.82 1.59 -2.16
N TRP A 282 -20.56 2.04 -1.17
CA TRP A 282 -20.04 2.26 0.18
C TRP A 282 -20.61 1.23 1.13
N HIS A 283 -19.76 0.74 2.02
CA HIS A 283 -20.12 -0.25 3.03
C HIS A 283 -19.52 0.18 4.37
N PHE A 284 -20.38 0.48 5.34
CA PHE A 284 -19.97 0.83 6.68
C PHE A 284 -20.40 -0.26 7.64
N SER A 285 -19.48 -0.73 8.47
CA SER A 285 -19.70 -1.86 9.39
C SER A 285 -19.22 -1.50 10.78
N ASN A 286 -19.93 -2.01 11.80
CA ASN A 286 -19.64 -1.77 13.21
C ASN A 286 -19.58 -0.28 13.57
N ILE A 287 -20.51 0.52 13.05
CA ILE A 287 -20.57 1.95 13.34
C ILE A 287 -21.49 2.22 14.52
N ARG A 288 -21.03 3.01 15.48
CA ARG A 288 -21.85 3.48 16.59
C ARG A 288 -22.75 4.64 16.13
N ASN A 289 -24.05 4.51 16.30
CA ASN A 289 -24.98 5.63 16.09
C ASN A 289 -24.91 6.61 17.26
N GLU A 290 -24.76 7.90 16.97
CA GLU A 290 -24.75 8.98 17.95
C GLU A 290 -26.12 9.66 18.13
N ASP A 291 -27.13 9.30 17.33
CA ASP A 291 -28.45 9.97 17.35
C ASP A 291 -29.39 9.55 18.50
N ASP A 292 -28.93 8.73 19.45
CA ASP A 292 -29.75 8.16 20.54
C ASP A 292 -31.08 7.51 20.08
N GLN A 293 -31.13 7.05 18.82
CA GLN A 293 -32.27 6.41 18.17
C GLN A 293 -31.80 5.27 17.28
N LEU A 294 -32.71 4.40 16.82
CA LEU A 294 -32.38 3.40 15.81
C LEU A 294 -32.12 4.10 14.47
N GLY A 295 -31.06 3.70 13.78
CA GLY A 295 -30.63 4.37 12.55
C GLY A 295 -31.72 4.48 11.47
N TRP A 296 -32.62 3.48 11.34
CA TRP A 296 -33.73 3.56 10.38
C TRP A 296 -34.83 4.53 10.79
N ASP A 297 -35.01 4.82 12.09
CA ASP A 297 -35.96 5.83 12.57
C ASP A 297 -35.44 7.22 12.17
N SER A 298 -34.15 7.49 12.42
CA SER A 298 -33.46 8.71 11.96
C SER A 298 -33.62 8.94 10.45
N ILE A 299 -33.45 7.89 9.64
CA ILE A 299 -33.63 7.98 8.17
C ILE A 299 -35.10 8.19 7.81
N GLY A 300 -36.00 7.41 8.41
CA GLY A 300 -37.42 7.47 8.13
C GLY A 300 -38.01 8.85 8.39
N ASP A 301 -37.69 9.45 9.54
CA ASP A 301 -38.15 10.79 9.90
C ASP A 301 -37.62 11.87 8.96
N LEU A 302 -36.35 11.75 8.56
CA LEU A 302 -35.73 12.65 7.59
C LEU A 302 -36.43 12.55 6.23
N LEU A 303 -36.65 11.34 5.71
CA LEU A 303 -37.32 11.13 4.44
C LEU A 303 -38.80 11.58 4.46
N ARG A 304 -39.51 11.41 5.58
CA ARG A 304 -40.89 11.93 5.73
C ARG A 304 -40.94 13.45 5.77
N SER A 305 -39.90 14.09 6.32
CA SER A 305 -39.84 15.55 6.44
C SER A 305 -39.62 16.28 5.10
N ASN A 306 -39.11 15.57 4.08
CA ASN A 306 -38.80 16.16 2.78
C ASN A 306 -39.78 15.71 1.67
N LYS A 307 -40.73 16.59 1.32
CA LYS A 307 -41.77 16.32 0.32
C LYS A 307 -41.26 16.18 -1.12
N LEU A 308 -40.03 16.62 -1.41
CA LEU A 308 -39.41 16.55 -2.74
C LEU A 308 -38.70 15.22 -3.01
N ILE A 309 -38.62 14.36 -1.99
CA ILE A 309 -37.95 13.07 -2.08
C ILE A 309 -39.01 11.97 -2.13
N HIS A 310 -39.01 11.20 -3.21
CA HIS A 310 -39.81 9.98 -3.29
C HIS A 310 -39.01 8.83 -2.71
N TRP A 311 -39.62 8.01 -1.86
CA TRP A 311 -38.93 6.87 -1.27
C TRP A 311 -39.88 5.73 -0.94
N THR A 312 -39.32 4.52 -0.90
CA THR A 312 -40.00 3.32 -0.37
C THR A 312 -39.10 2.63 0.63
N GLY A 313 -39.70 2.01 1.65
CA GLY A 313 -39.02 1.17 2.63
C GLY A 313 -39.51 -0.27 2.54
N ALA A 314 -38.59 -1.23 2.64
CA ALA A 314 -38.90 -2.65 2.74
C ALA A 314 -38.10 -3.26 3.90
N LEU A 315 -38.76 -4.05 4.74
CA LEU A 315 -38.08 -4.86 5.74
C LEU A 315 -37.17 -5.87 5.04
N LEU A 316 -35.93 -5.98 5.48
CA LEU A 316 -34.98 -7.01 5.03
C LEU A 316 -35.11 -8.25 5.92
N ASN A 317 -35.13 -8.02 7.23
CA ASN A 317 -35.33 -8.99 8.31
C ASN A 317 -35.74 -8.21 9.57
N ASP A 318 -35.85 -8.89 10.71
CA ASP A 318 -36.24 -8.27 11.99
C ASP A 318 -35.27 -7.18 12.48
N MET A 319 -34.06 -7.12 11.90
CA MET A 319 -32.98 -6.25 12.31
C MET A 319 -32.51 -5.33 11.17
N GLY A 320 -33.30 -5.14 10.12
CA GLY A 320 -32.84 -4.36 8.96
C GLY A 320 -33.92 -3.87 8.01
N VAL A 321 -33.66 -2.70 7.44
CA VAL A 321 -34.55 -2.00 6.50
C VAL A 321 -33.77 -1.55 5.28
N ARG A 322 -34.35 -1.78 4.09
CA ARG A 322 -33.88 -1.22 2.83
C ARG A 322 -34.74 -0.04 2.42
N PHE A 323 -34.11 1.10 2.19
CA PHE A 323 -34.74 2.27 1.59
C PHE A 323 -34.32 2.39 0.13
N LYS A 324 -35.29 2.62 -0.75
CA LYS A 324 -35.05 3.10 -2.11
C LYS A 324 -35.43 4.57 -2.14
N VAL A 325 -34.45 5.44 -2.33
CA VAL A 325 -34.62 6.89 -2.33
C VAL A 325 -34.45 7.43 -3.74
N GLN A 326 -35.38 8.28 -4.16
CA GLN A 326 -35.44 8.92 -5.47
C GLN A 326 -35.54 10.42 -5.28
N THR A 327 -34.51 11.14 -5.70
CA THR A 327 -34.48 12.61 -5.66
C THR A 327 -34.75 13.16 -7.06
N HIS A 328 -35.66 14.12 -7.13
CA HIS A 328 -35.91 14.92 -8.33
C HIS A 328 -35.37 16.33 -8.07
N ASP A 329 -34.23 16.64 -8.67
CA ASP A 329 -33.82 18.03 -8.84
C ASP A 329 -33.96 18.39 -10.32
N LEU A 330 -34.20 19.67 -10.64
CA LEU A 330 -34.55 20.17 -11.99
C LEU A 330 -33.53 19.84 -13.08
N SER A 331 -32.39 19.25 -12.72
CA SER A 331 -31.28 18.90 -13.60
C SER A 331 -30.90 17.41 -13.60
N TYR A 332 -31.30 16.59 -12.60
CA TYR A 332 -30.88 15.17 -12.50
C TYR A 332 -31.90 14.28 -11.79
N TYR A 333 -31.96 13.00 -12.20
CA TYR A 333 -32.68 11.93 -11.51
C TYR A 333 -31.67 10.99 -10.84
N GLN A 334 -31.77 10.81 -9.53
CA GLN A 334 -30.92 9.87 -8.80
C GLN A 334 -31.77 8.86 -8.05
N THR A 335 -31.47 7.57 -8.25
CA THR A 335 -31.95 6.49 -7.38
C THR A 335 -30.79 6.03 -6.52
N MET A 336 -31.00 5.96 -5.21
CA MET A 336 -30.04 5.47 -4.22
C MET A 336 -30.68 4.37 -3.42
N HIS A 337 -29.96 3.27 -3.24
CA HIS A 337 -30.38 2.21 -2.34
C HIS A 337 -29.56 2.26 -1.05
N LEU A 338 -30.27 2.24 0.07
CA LEU A 338 -29.70 2.28 1.41
C LEU A 338 -30.16 1.05 2.15
N GLU A 339 -29.26 0.34 2.80
CA GLU A 339 -29.62 -0.73 3.74
C GLU A 339 -29.03 -0.40 5.08
N ILE A 340 -29.87 -0.38 6.12
CA ILE A 340 -29.42 -0.35 7.50
C ILE A 340 -29.73 -1.70 8.14
N ILE A 341 -28.73 -2.28 8.78
CA ILE A 341 -28.84 -3.51 9.56
C ILE A 341 -28.25 -3.24 10.95
N HIS A 342 -28.96 -3.60 12.01
CA HIS A 342 -28.45 -3.53 13.38
C HIS A 342 -27.89 -4.90 13.77
N ASN A 343 -26.56 -4.99 13.87
CA ASN A 343 -25.90 -6.22 14.31
C ASN A 343 -25.93 -6.36 15.84
N ARG A 344 -26.00 -5.21 16.54
CA ARG A 344 -26.25 -5.06 17.98
C ARG A 344 -27.07 -3.77 18.19
N PRO A 345 -27.71 -3.57 19.36
CA PRO A 345 -28.50 -2.35 19.62
C PRO A 345 -27.73 -1.05 19.40
N ASP A 346 -26.42 -1.08 19.57
CA ASP A 346 -25.50 0.05 19.51
C ASP A 346 -24.64 0.10 18.23
N LEU A 347 -24.70 -0.93 17.37
CA LEU A 347 -23.86 -1.06 16.18
C LEU A 347 -24.69 -1.29 14.92
N LEU A 348 -24.50 -0.39 13.96
CA LEU A 348 -25.13 -0.47 12.64
C LEU A 348 -24.14 -0.88 11.55
N GLU A 349 -24.73 -1.48 10.52
CA GLU A 349 -24.18 -1.68 9.20
C GLU A 349 -24.99 -0.85 8.21
N LEU A 350 -24.32 -0.09 7.33
CA LEU A 350 -24.93 0.78 6.32
C LEU A 350 -24.33 0.48 4.94
N ASN A 351 -25.16 0.04 4.00
CA ASN A 351 -24.80 -0.15 2.59
C ASN A 351 -25.40 0.93 1.71
N ILE A 352 -24.61 1.47 0.78
CA ILE A 352 -25.04 2.50 -0.18
C ILE A 352 -24.59 2.07 -1.59
N TYR A 353 -25.53 1.90 -2.51
CA TYR A 353 -25.27 1.42 -3.88
C TYR A 353 -26.16 2.03 -4.96
#